data_AF-C3N2V7-F1
#
_entry.id   AF-C3N2V7-F1
#
_cell.length_a   1.000
_cell.length_b   1.000
_cell.length_c   1.000
_cell.angle_alpha   90.00
_cell.angle_beta   90.00
_cell.angle_gamma   90.00
#
_symmetry.space_group_name_H-M   'P 1'
#
loop_
_entity.id
_entity.type
_entity.pdbx_description
1 polymer ?
#
loop_
_entity_poly.entity_id
_entity_poly.type
_entity_poly.pdbx_seq_one_letter_code
_entity_poly.pdbx_strand_id
1 'polypeptide(L)'
;METPFYKYALMRNFIREIIEHDSISDFVKEKLTSDLEMKNRFCNEDEDTLKQLISEVIEYVTLGKGKGKEEEILNAITSSCR
;
A
#
# COMPACT_ATOMS: atom_id res chain seq x y z
N MET A 1 6.90 20.00 6.91
CA MET A 1 5.57 19.63 6.39
C MET A 1 5.80 18.68 5.24
N GLU A 2 5.30 17.45 5.33
CA GLU A 2 5.27 16.53 4.19
C GLU A 2 4.29 17.07 3.13
N THR A 3 4.68 17.03 1.85
CA THR A 3 3.77 17.42 0.77
C THR A 3 2.87 16.24 0.41
N PRO A 4 1.65 16.48 -0.10
CA PRO A 4 0.78 15.40 -0.59
C PRO A 4 1.48 14.55 -1.64
N PHE A 5 2.25 15.17 -2.54
CA PHE A 5 3.04 14.46 -3.54
C PHE A 5 4.03 13.47 -2.90
N TYR A 6 4.80 13.90 -1.90
CA TYR A 6 5.79 13.05 -1.24
C TYR A 6 5.12 11.90 -0.48
N LYS A 7 4.04 12.18 0.24
CA LYS A 7 3.22 11.17 0.93
C LYS A 7 2.80 10.04 -0.02
N TYR A 8 2.15 10.40 -1.13
CA TYR A 8 1.65 9.41 -2.08
C TYR A 8 2.76 8.72 -2.87
N ALA A 9 3.89 9.39 -3.13
CA ALA A 9 5.04 8.74 -3.75
C ALA A 9 5.59 7.60 -2.88
N LEU A 10 5.69 7.81 -1.57
CA LEU A 10 6.11 6.78 -0.61
C LEU A 10 5.10 5.62 -0.56
N MET A 11 3.81 5.94 -0.47
CA MET A 11 2.77 4.91 -0.45
C MET A 11 2.73 4.09 -1.74
N ARG A 12 2.88 4.71 -2.92
CA ARG A 12 2.95 4.00 -4.21
C ARG A 12 4.17 3.08 -4.28
N ASN A 13 5.32 3.55 -3.81
CA ASN A 13 6.53 2.73 -3.75
C ASN A 13 6.34 1.51 -2.84
N PHE A 14 5.68 1.69 -1.69
CA PHE A 14 5.38 0.59 -0.79
C PHE A 14 4.43 -0.44 -1.43
N ILE A 15 3.35 0.02 -2.08
CA ILE A 15 2.43 -0.88 -2.80
C ILE A 15 3.16 -1.64 -3.91
N ARG A 16 4.05 -0.97 -4.65
CA ARG A 16 4.90 -1.64 -5.66
C ARG A 16 5.74 -2.74 -5.03
N GLU A 17 6.38 -2.47 -3.89
CA GLU A 17 7.19 -3.45 -3.16
C GLU A 17 6.33 -4.65 -2.72
N ILE A 18 5.14 -4.41 -2.14
CA ILE A 18 4.19 -5.47 -1.73
C ILE A 18 3.92 -6.45 -2.89
N ILE A 19 3.70 -5.94 -4.10
CA ILE A 19 3.39 -6.74 -5.30
C ILE A 19 4.56 -7.67 -5.70
N GLU A 20 5.79 -7.34 -5.31
CA GLU A 20 6.97 -8.15 -5.59
C GLU A 20 7.14 -9.33 -4.63
N HIS A 21 6.43 -9.33 -3.49
CA HIS A 21 6.50 -10.38 -2.49
C HIS A 21 5.45 -11.47 -2.69
N ASP A 22 5.83 -12.71 -2.40
CA ASP A 22 4.95 -13.87 -2.49
C ASP A 22 3.89 -13.87 -1.36
N SER A 23 4.28 -13.49 -0.14
CA SER A 23 3.37 -13.33 1.01
C SER A 23 3.10 -11.86 1.29
N ILE A 24 2.01 -11.33 0.73
CA ILE A 24 1.59 -9.93 0.90
C ILE A 24 1.29 -9.62 2.37
N SER A 25 0.50 -10.48 3.02
CA SER A 25 0.02 -10.23 4.38
C SER A 25 1.16 -10.18 5.40
N ASP A 26 2.11 -11.13 5.33
CA ASP A 26 3.24 -11.17 6.27
C ASP A 26 4.18 -9.98 6.04
N PHE A 27 4.48 -9.67 4.78
CA PHE A 27 5.35 -8.55 4.42
C PHE A 27 4.77 -7.21 4.90
N VAL A 28 3.48 -6.96 4.62
CA VAL A 28 2.80 -5.73 5.04
C VAL A 28 2.80 -5.62 6.56
N LYS A 29 2.48 -6.70 7.27
CA LYS A 29 2.45 -6.73 8.73
C LYS A 29 3.81 -6.41 9.32
N GLU A 30 4.87 -7.05 8.84
CA GLU A 30 6.24 -6.80 9.31
C GLU A 30 6.64 -5.33 9.09
N LYS A 31 6.48 -4.85 7.85
CA LYS A 31 6.89 -3.49 7.48
C LYS A 31 6.12 -2.42 8.25
N LEU A 32 4.79 -2.50 8.29
CA LEU A 32 3.96 -1.49 8.97
C LEU A 32 4.02 -1.60 10.51
N THR A 33 4.48 -2.72 11.06
CA THR A 33 4.84 -2.80 12.49
C THR A 33 6.13 -2.05 12.78
N SER A 34 7.12 -2.14 11.88
CA SER A 34 8.43 -1.48 12.03
C SER A 34 8.44 0.00 11.65
N ASP A 35 7.67 0.40 10.64
CA ASP A 35 7.60 1.76 10.11
C ASP A 35 6.25 2.39 10.46
N LEU A 36 6.20 3.00 11.64
CA LEU A 36 5.00 3.67 12.16
C LEU A 36 4.60 4.88 11.33
N GLU A 37 5.54 5.54 10.66
CA GLU A 37 5.24 6.71 9.83
C GLU A 37 4.51 6.27 8.56
N MET A 38 5.00 5.21 7.90
CA MET A 38 4.31 4.58 6.77
C MET A 38 2.94 4.04 7.19
N LYS A 39 2.84 3.36 8.34
CA LYS A 39 1.55 2.91 8.88
C LYS A 39 0.57 4.07 9.03
N ASN A 40 0.98 5.17 9.66
CA ASN A 40 0.14 6.35 9.84
C ASN A 40 -0.28 6.98 8.51
N ARG A 41 0.54 6.92 7.46
CA ARG A 41 0.14 7.41 6.12
C ARG A 41 -1.06 6.64 5.59
N PHE A 42 -1.03 5.31 5.68
CA PHE A 42 -2.14 4.44 5.23
C PHE A 42 -3.36 4.54 6.14
N CYS A 43 -3.19 4.52 7.46
CA CYS A 43 -4.31 4.48 8.40
C CYS A 43 -5.10 5.81 8.50
N ASN A 44 -4.54 6.90 7.97
CA ASN A 44 -5.20 8.21 7.89
C ASN A 44 -5.89 8.47 6.54
N GLU A 45 -5.83 7.53 5.60
CA GLU A 45 -6.55 7.63 4.33
C GLU A 45 -7.84 6.83 4.38
N ASP A 46 -8.84 7.26 3.62
CA ASP A 46 -10.07 6.51 3.43
C ASP A 46 -9.88 5.32 2.49
N GLU A 47 -10.77 4.35 2.59
CA GLU A 47 -10.69 3.10 1.84
C GLU A 47 -10.75 3.32 0.31
N ASP A 48 -11.51 4.31 -0.17
CA ASP A 48 -11.65 4.57 -1.60
C ASP A 48 -10.36 5.17 -2.18
N THR A 49 -9.72 6.08 -1.46
CA THR A 49 -8.39 6.59 -1.79
C THR A 49 -7.35 5.47 -1.85
N LEU A 50 -7.37 4.55 -0.89
CA LEU A 50 -6.46 3.39 -0.88
C LEU A 50 -6.71 2.45 -2.07
N LYS A 51 -7.97 2.15 -2.39
CA LYS A 51 -8.35 1.36 -3.57
C LYS A 51 -7.84 1.99 -4.86
N GLN A 52 -8.06 3.30 -5.02
CA GLN A 52 -7.60 4.02 -6.19
C GLN A 52 -6.07 3.95 -6.30
N LEU A 53 -5.35 4.17 -5.18
CA LEU A 53 -3.90 4.14 -5.16
C LEU A 53 -3.34 2.76 -5.55
N ILE A 54 -3.94 1.69 -5.02
CA ILE A 54 -3.54 0.31 -5.34
C ILE A 54 -3.77 0.01 -6.82
N SER A 55 -4.95 0.37 -7.34
CA SER A 55 -5.30 0.22 -8.75
C SER A 55 -4.33 0.97 -9.66
N GLU A 56 -4.03 2.24 -9.35
CA GLU A 56 -3.07 3.05 -10.10
C GLU A 56 -1.68 2.42 -10.14
N VAL A 57 -1.21 1.89 -9.01
CA VAL A 57 0.11 1.24 -8.94
C VAL A 57 0.13 -0.04 -9.78
N ILE A 58 -0.89 -0.88 -9.68
CA ILE A 58 -0.97 -2.11 -10.46
C ILE A 58 -1.04 -1.81 -11.96
N GLU A 59 -1.87 -0.86 -12.37
CA GLU A 59 -2.08 -0.58 -13.79
C GLU A 59 -0.87 0.14 -14.41
N TYR A 60 -0.36 1.17 -13.74
CA TYR A 60 0.59 2.11 -14.36
C TYR A 60 2.02 1.97 -13.87
N VAL A 61 2.26 1.47 -12.66
CA VAL A 61 3.62 1.35 -12.09
C VAL A 61 4.19 -0.04 -12.32
N THR A 62 3.40 -1.08 -12.07
CA THR A 62 3.83 -2.48 -12.23
C THR A 62 3.42 -3.09 -13.57
N LEU A 63 2.76 -2.32 -14.44
CA LEU A 63 2.31 -2.71 -15.78
C LEU A 63 1.45 -3.98 -15.77
N GLY A 64 0.54 -4.07 -14.80
CA GLY A 64 -0.42 -5.16 -14.61
C GLY A 64 0.06 -6.30 -13.71
N LYS A 65 1.31 -6.28 -13.24
CA LYS A 65 1.77 -7.25 -12.24
C LYS A 65 1.02 -7.01 -10.93
N GLY A 66 0.41 -8.05 -10.37
CA GLY A 66 -0.43 -7.94 -9.16
C GLY A 66 -1.91 -7.75 -9.44
N LYS A 67 -2.35 -7.71 -10.71
CA LYS A 67 -3.77 -7.71 -11.08
C LYS A 67 -4.49 -8.92 -10.45
N GLY A 68 -5.63 -8.66 -9.82
CA GLY A 68 -6.39 -9.65 -9.04
C GLY A 68 -5.98 -9.77 -7.57
N LYS A 69 -4.96 -9.02 -7.13
CA LYS A 69 -4.52 -8.96 -5.72
C LYS A 69 -4.94 -7.66 -5.02
N GLU A 70 -5.76 -6.82 -5.66
CA GLU A 70 -6.14 -5.49 -5.16
C GLU A 70 -6.77 -5.58 -3.77
N GLU A 71 -7.76 -6.48 -3.60
CA GLU A 71 -8.43 -6.70 -2.32
C GLU A 71 -7.50 -7.31 -1.27
N GLU A 72 -6.59 -8.19 -1.67
CA GLU A 72 -5.61 -8.79 -0.77
C GLU A 72 -4.66 -7.72 -0.19
N ILE A 73 -4.15 -6.83 -1.04
CA ILE A 73 -3.29 -5.71 -0.63
C ILE A 73 -4.05 -4.76 0.27
N LEU A 74 -5.29 -4.38 -0.11
CA LEU A 74 -6.12 -3.48 0.68
C LEU A 74 -6.40 -4.06 2.08
N ASN A 75 -6.78 -5.34 2.16
CA ASN A 75 -7.06 -6.02 3.42
C ASN A 75 -5.79 -6.13 4.28
N ALA A 76 -4.63 -6.42 3.69
CA ALA A 76 -3.37 -6.49 4.41
C ALA A 76 -2.98 -5.13 5.03
N ILE A 77 -3.13 -4.05 4.26
CA ILE A 77 -2.85 -2.68 4.73
C ILE A 77 -3.84 -2.26 5.83
N THR A 78 -5.15 -2.41 5.60
CA THR A 78 -6.18 -1.94 6.54
C THR A 78 -6.23 -2.78 7.82
N SER A 79 -5.91 -4.06 7.76
CA SER A 79 -5.78 -4.91 8.95
C SER A 79 -4.61 -4.49 9.85
N SER A 80 -3.56 -3.89 9.27
CA SER A 80 -2.42 -3.35 10.02
C SER A 80 -2.74 -2.06 10.78
N CYS A 81 -3.91 -1.45 10.52
CA CYS A 81 -4.39 -0.24 11.22
C CYS A 81 -5.24 -0.54 12.46
N ARG A 82 -5.57 -1.81 12.70
CA ARG A 82 -6.34 -2.26 13.87
C ARG A 82 -5.45 -2.63 15.05
#